data_AF-A0A925MBJ5-F1
#
_entry.id   AF-A0A925MBJ5-F1
#
_cell.length_a   1.000
_cell.length_b   1.000
_cell.length_c   1.000
_cell.angle_alpha   90.00
_cell.angle_beta   90.00
_cell.angle_gamma   90.00
#
_symmetry.space_group_name_H-M   'P 1'
#
loop_
_entity.id
_entity.type
_entity.pdbx_description
1 polymer ?
#
loop_
_entity_poly.entity_id
_entity_poly.type
_entity_poly.pdbx_seq_one_letter_code
_entity_poly.pdbx_strand_id
1 'polypeptide(L)'
;ELGAGTGLPGIVAAALGARVTQTDRQNLVLHVCKQNAERNEVTTIEHRIADWTAWTDTARYDLIVGADILYAAPLYPHLRHIFETNLAPRGAVLLADPFREPSMQLLEAMAAEGWQVAMDKWTVGFAPPPRPIGVFTLTRT
;
A
#
# COMPACT_ATOMS: atom_id res chain seq x y z
N GLU A 1 3.01 1.48 -5.20
CA GLU A 1 3.06 1.48 -3.72
C GLU A 1 2.67 2.86 -3.21
N LEU A 2 1.74 2.92 -2.27
CA LEU A 2 1.30 4.14 -1.59
C LEU A 2 2.02 4.25 -0.23
N GLY A 3 2.59 5.42 0.08
CA GLY A 3 3.23 5.68 1.37
C GLY A 3 4.45 4.79 1.60
N ALA A 4 5.41 4.87 0.68
CA ALA A 4 6.49 3.89 0.57
C ALA A 4 7.39 3.81 1.81
N GLY A 5 7.57 4.89 2.57
CA GLY A 5 8.42 4.87 3.77
C GLY A 5 9.85 4.42 3.46
N THR A 6 10.23 3.21 3.85
CA THR A 6 11.56 2.64 3.49
C THR A 6 11.60 2.01 2.10
N GLY A 7 10.44 1.80 1.47
CA GLY A 7 10.28 1.24 0.12
C GLY A 7 10.29 -0.29 0.06
N LEU A 8 10.22 -1.01 1.18
CA LEU A 8 10.38 -2.46 1.20
C LEU A 8 9.35 -3.22 0.32
N PRO A 9 8.02 -2.97 0.42
CA PRO A 9 7.05 -3.64 -0.44
C PRO A 9 7.32 -3.45 -1.94
N GLY A 10 7.61 -2.22 -2.38
CA GLY A 10 7.93 -1.94 -3.78
C GLY A 10 9.24 -2.57 -4.25
N ILE A 11 10.27 -2.62 -3.39
CA ILE A 11 11.54 -3.32 -3.67
C ILE A 11 11.30 -4.81 -3.88
N VAL A 12 10.54 -5.46 -2.99
CA VAL A 12 10.20 -6.89 -3.12
C VAL A 12 9.42 -7.13 -4.41
N ALA A 13 8.40 -6.31 -4.71
CA ALA A 13 7.63 -6.45 -5.94
C ALA A 13 8.50 -6.32 -7.20
N ALA A 14 9.40 -5.33 -7.24
CA ALA A 14 10.31 -5.13 -8.37
C ALA A 14 11.34 -6.25 -8.52
N ALA A 15 11.88 -6.77 -7.41
CA ALA A 15 12.77 -7.94 -7.41
C ALA A 15 12.08 -9.20 -7.95
N LEU A 16 10.75 -9.30 -7.77
CA LEU A 16 9.91 -10.36 -8.36
C LEU A 16 9.48 -10.08 -9.81
N GLY A 17 10.01 -9.03 -10.44
CA GLY A 17 9.78 -8.70 -11.85
C GLY A 17 8.63 -7.74 -12.13
N ALA A 18 7.99 -7.16 -11.11
CA ALA A 18 6.95 -6.16 -11.32
C ALA A 18 7.53 -4.84 -11.82
N ARG A 19 6.76 -4.12 -12.64
CA ARG A 19 7.01 -2.70 -12.95
C ARG A 19 6.39 -1.84 -11.86
N VAL A 20 7.22 -1.18 -11.06
CA VAL A 20 6.79 -0.55 -9.80
C VAL A 20 6.93 0.97 -9.87
N THR A 21 5.88 1.66 -9.42
CA THR A 21 5.92 3.07 -9.02
C THR A 21 5.77 3.17 -7.50
N GLN A 22 6.77 3.73 -6.82
CA GLN A 22 6.76 4.03 -5.39
C GLN A 22 6.38 5.49 -5.16
N THR A 23 5.44 5.73 -4.25
CA THR A 23 4.93 7.07 -3.95
C THR A 23 5.02 7.42 -2.49
N ASP A 24 5.39 8.67 -2.21
CA ASP A 24 5.31 9.28 -0.88
C ASP A 24 5.16 10.81 -1.03
N ARG A 25 4.62 11.47 -0.01
CA ARG A 25 4.46 12.93 0.01
C ARG A 25 5.77 13.67 0.24
N GLN A 26 6.79 13.01 0.76
CA GLN A 26 8.08 13.62 1.10
C GLN A 26 9.20 13.17 0.16
N ASN A 27 9.87 14.13 -0.47
CA ASN A 27 11.09 13.89 -1.28
C ASN A 27 12.17 13.14 -0.51
N LEU A 28 12.35 13.47 0.77
CA LEU A 28 13.34 12.81 1.62
C LEU A 28 13.06 11.31 1.76
N VAL A 29 11.78 10.94 1.88
CA VAL A 29 11.36 9.54 1.98
C VAL A 29 11.67 8.81 0.68
N LEU A 30 11.35 9.41 -0.47
CA LEU A 30 11.68 8.82 -1.79
C LEU A 30 13.20 8.68 -2.02
N HIS A 31 14.01 9.60 -1.49
CA HIS A 31 15.47 9.45 -1.52
C HIS A 31 15.92 8.20 -0.73
N VAL A 32 15.33 7.96 0.44
CA VAL A 32 15.59 6.76 1.24
C VAL A 32 15.13 5.49 0.51
N CYS A 33 13.93 5.51 -0.11
CA CYS A 33 13.44 4.39 -0.94
C CYS A 33 14.45 4.05 -2.03
N LYS A 34 14.95 5.06 -2.75
CA LYS A 34 15.92 4.88 -3.84
C LYS A 34 17.22 4.25 -3.33
N GLN A 35 17.78 4.76 -2.23
CA GLN A 35 18.99 4.20 -1.64
C GLN A 35 18.79 2.74 -1.19
N ASN A 36 17.63 2.42 -0.62
CA ASN A 36 17.31 1.05 -0.22
C ASN A 36 17.13 0.14 -1.43
N ALA A 37 16.52 0.61 -2.51
CA ALA A 37 16.37 -0.15 -3.75
C ALA A 37 17.74 -0.47 -4.35
N GLU A 38 18.64 0.52 -4.45
CA GLU A 38 20.02 0.34 -4.91
C GLU A 38 20.80 -0.68 -4.08
N ARG A 39 20.65 -0.66 -2.74
CA ARG A 39 21.25 -1.64 -1.83
C ARG A 39 20.73 -3.06 -2.00
N ASN A 40 19.53 -3.22 -2.56
CA ASN A 40 18.94 -4.51 -2.89
C ASN A 40 19.07 -4.83 -4.40
N GLU A 41 19.95 -4.12 -5.11
CA GLU A 41 20.21 -4.32 -6.55
C GLU A 41 18.98 -4.11 -7.46
N VAL A 42 17.98 -3.37 -6.97
CA VAL A 42 16.78 -3.01 -7.70
C VAL A 42 16.89 -1.57 -8.21
N THR A 43 16.95 -1.40 -9.53
CA THR A 43 17.13 -0.09 -10.19
C THR A 43 15.96 0.31 -11.10
N THR A 44 14.93 -0.53 -11.20
CA THR A 44 13.81 -0.38 -12.15
C THR A 44 12.62 0.39 -11.59
N ILE A 45 12.67 0.81 -10.32
CA ILE A 45 11.55 1.47 -9.65
C ILE A 45 11.47 2.95 -10.04
N GLU A 46 10.28 3.37 -10.50
CA GLU A 46 9.93 4.77 -10.61
C GLU A 46 9.58 5.33 -9.22
N HIS A 47 10.21 6.44 -8.84
CA HIS A 47 9.90 7.15 -7.59
C HIS A 47 9.14 8.43 -7.91
N ARG A 48 8.00 8.64 -7.25
CA ARG A 48 7.11 9.77 -7.55
C ARG A 48 6.61 10.45 -6.29
N ILE A 49 6.77 11.76 -6.21
CA ILE A 49 6.14 12.57 -5.15
C ILE A 49 4.64 12.54 -5.40
N ALA A 50 3.86 12.13 -4.39
CA ALA A 50 2.41 12.17 -4.48
C ALA A 50 1.78 12.45 -3.12
N ASP A 51 0.75 13.29 -3.15
CA ASP A 51 -0.11 13.56 -2.00
C ASP A 51 -1.48 12.90 -2.27
N TRP A 52 -1.94 12.06 -1.35
CA TRP A 52 -3.25 11.41 -1.48
C TRP A 52 -4.39 12.43 -1.53
N THR A 53 -4.25 13.57 -0.85
CA THR A 53 -5.26 14.63 -0.81
C THR A 53 -5.35 15.44 -2.10
N ALA A 54 -4.30 15.38 -2.93
CA ALA A 54 -4.18 16.07 -4.22
C ALA A 54 -3.70 15.09 -5.30
N TRP A 55 -4.32 13.91 -5.36
CA TRP A 55 -3.92 12.84 -6.26
C TRP A 55 -4.19 13.19 -7.72
N THR A 56 -3.17 13.09 -8.56
CA THR A 56 -3.23 13.48 -9.98
C THR A 56 -2.91 12.34 -10.94
N ASP A 57 -2.48 11.18 -10.43
CA ASP A 57 -2.14 10.05 -11.27
C ASP A 57 -3.41 9.38 -11.82
N THR A 58 -3.47 9.24 -13.13
CA THR A 58 -4.58 8.61 -13.85
C THR A 58 -4.29 7.18 -14.27
N ALA A 59 -3.07 6.67 -14.06
CA ALA A 59 -2.69 5.32 -14.41
C ALA A 59 -3.53 4.28 -13.67
N ARG A 60 -3.71 3.12 -14.32
CA ARG A 60 -4.32 1.93 -13.71
C ARG A 60 -3.25 0.90 -13.37
N TYR A 61 -3.36 0.29 -12.21
CA TYR A 61 -2.41 -0.68 -11.67
C TYR A 61 -3.10 -2.02 -11.43
N ASP A 62 -2.43 -3.11 -11.80
CA ASP A 62 -2.89 -4.47 -11.50
C ASP A 62 -2.83 -4.78 -10.00
N LEU A 63 -1.91 -4.12 -9.29
CA LEU A 63 -1.72 -4.25 -7.86
C LEU A 63 -1.41 -2.89 -7.23
N ILE A 64 -2.22 -2.48 -6.25
CA ILE A 64 -1.93 -1.33 -5.38
C ILE A 64 -1.51 -1.90 -4.02
N VAL A 65 -0.31 -1.56 -3.55
CA VAL A 65 0.20 -2.01 -2.24
C VAL A 65 0.37 -0.85 -1.27
N GLY A 66 0.10 -1.09 0.02
CA GLY A 66 0.36 -0.14 1.10
C GLY A 66 0.54 -0.85 2.44
N ALA A 67 1.63 -0.56 3.14
CA ALA A 67 1.89 -1.12 4.47
C ALA A 67 1.80 -0.01 5.52
N ASP A 68 1.00 -0.21 6.56
CA ASP A 68 0.82 0.76 7.64
C ASP A 68 0.37 2.15 7.16
N ILE A 69 -0.46 2.22 6.12
CA ILE A 69 -0.96 3.49 5.56
C ILE A 69 -2.30 3.95 6.13
N LEU A 70 -3.01 3.07 6.86
CA LEU A 70 -4.34 3.33 7.42
C LEU A 70 -4.29 3.91 8.85
N TYR A 71 -3.28 4.72 9.15
CA TYR A 71 -3.09 5.30 10.50
C TYR A 71 -3.90 6.58 10.75
N ALA A 72 -4.38 7.24 9.69
CA ALA A 72 -5.07 8.52 9.79
C ALA A 72 -6.44 8.46 9.09
N ALA A 73 -7.50 8.34 9.88
CA ALA A 73 -8.89 8.30 9.39
C ALA A 73 -9.27 9.45 8.43
N PRO A 74 -8.80 10.70 8.62
CA PRO A 74 -9.06 11.77 7.65
C PRO A 74 -8.55 11.50 6.23
N LEU A 75 -7.59 10.59 6.05
CA LEU A 75 -7.04 10.24 4.74
C LEU A 75 -7.82 9.13 4.02
N TYR A 76 -8.76 8.46 4.69
CA TYR A 76 -9.47 7.30 4.13
C TYR A 76 -10.27 7.62 2.87
N PRO A 77 -11.03 8.74 2.78
CA PRO A 77 -11.74 9.08 1.56
C PRO A 77 -10.79 9.22 0.35
N HIS A 78 -9.59 9.76 0.59
CA HIS A 78 -8.57 9.94 -0.43
C HIS A 78 -7.94 8.62 -0.88
N LEU A 79 -7.56 7.76 0.07
CA LEU A 79 -7.06 6.42 -0.24
C LEU A 79 -8.09 5.59 -0.98
N ARG A 80 -9.35 5.65 -0.55
CA ARG A 80 -10.46 4.97 -1.23
C ARG A 80 -10.64 5.49 -2.65
N HIS A 81 -10.59 6.80 -2.87
CA HIS A 81 -10.65 7.38 -4.21
C HIS A 81 -9.54 6.83 -5.11
N ILE A 82 -8.31 6.71 -4.59
CA ILE A 82 -7.19 6.09 -5.33
C ILE A 82 -7.48 4.62 -5.63
N PHE A 83 -7.99 3.84 -4.67
CA PHE A 83 -8.34 2.44 -4.91
C PHE A 83 -9.41 2.29 -6.00
N GLU A 84 -10.41 3.16 -6.01
CA GLU A 84 -11.51 3.10 -6.97
C GLU A 84 -11.10 3.59 -8.36
N THR A 85 -10.20 4.56 -8.45
CA THR A 85 -9.83 5.21 -9.72
C THR A 85 -8.51 4.73 -10.31
N ASN A 86 -7.61 4.12 -9.53
CA ASN A 86 -6.31 3.66 -10.02
C ASN A 86 -6.20 2.13 -10.09
N LEU A 87 -7.21 1.37 -9.65
CA LEU A 87 -7.17 -0.08 -9.78
C LEU A 87 -7.63 -0.52 -11.18
N ALA A 88 -6.84 -1.36 -11.84
CA ALA A 88 -7.21 -1.97 -13.12
C ALA A 88 -8.37 -2.96 -12.95
N PRO A 89 -9.14 -3.26 -14.03
CA PRO A 89 -10.10 -4.34 -14.00
C PRO A 89 -9.43 -5.66 -13.59
N ARG A 90 -10.00 -6.35 -12.59
CA ARG A 90 -9.44 -7.57 -11.97
C ARG A 90 -8.12 -7.36 -11.20
N GLY A 91 -7.74 -6.11 -10.92
CA GLY A 91 -6.63 -5.81 -10.02
C GLY A 91 -6.99 -6.03 -8.56
N ALA A 92 -5.99 -5.97 -7.69
CA ALA A 92 -6.18 -6.04 -6.24
C ALA A 92 -5.50 -4.88 -5.49
N VAL A 93 -6.05 -4.51 -4.33
CA VAL A 93 -5.36 -3.70 -3.33
C VAL A 93 -4.87 -4.62 -2.22
N LEU A 94 -3.58 -4.56 -1.88
CA LEU A 94 -2.96 -5.33 -0.81
C LEU A 94 -2.51 -4.40 0.31
N LEU A 95 -3.12 -4.53 1.48
CA LEU A 95 -2.88 -3.67 2.64
C LEU A 95 -2.34 -4.48 3.82
N ALA A 96 -1.31 -3.98 4.49
CA ALA A 96 -0.88 -4.52 5.78
C ALA A 96 -1.22 -3.55 6.91
N ASP A 97 -1.86 -4.04 7.98
CA ASP A 97 -2.25 -3.24 9.14
C ASP A 97 -2.25 -4.08 10.44
N PRO A 98 -1.84 -3.53 11.60
CA PRO A 98 -1.80 -4.21 12.89
C PRO A 98 -3.16 -4.19 13.60
N PHE A 99 -4.27 -4.28 12.86
CA PHE A 99 -5.64 -4.29 13.37
C PHE A 99 -6.01 -3.01 14.13
N ARG A 100 -5.69 -1.83 13.59
CA ARG A 100 -6.16 -0.56 14.16
C ARG A 100 -7.68 -0.49 14.06
N GLU A 101 -8.37 -0.09 15.13
CA GLU A 101 -9.84 -0.02 15.10
C GLU A 101 -10.39 0.81 13.91
N PRO A 102 -9.86 2.01 13.61
CA PRO A 102 -10.33 2.78 12.47
C PRO A 102 -10.08 2.12 11.12
N SER A 103 -8.99 1.35 10.97
CA SER A 103 -8.71 0.65 9.71
C SER A 103 -9.70 -0.50 9.50
N MET A 104 -10.09 -1.20 10.56
CA MET A 104 -11.10 -2.27 10.48
C MET A 104 -12.46 -1.70 10.06
N GLN A 105 -12.87 -0.57 10.64
CA GLN A 105 -14.11 0.12 10.25
C GLN A 105 -14.12 0.51 8.76
N LEU A 106 -12.98 0.97 8.22
CA LEU A 106 -12.87 1.26 6.79
C LEU A 106 -13.06 0.00 5.93
N LEU A 107 -12.39 -1.10 6.29
CA LEU A 107 -12.45 -2.35 5.53
C LEU A 107 -13.86 -2.95 5.56
N GLU A 108 -14.53 -2.91 6.71
CA GLU A 108 -15.93 -3.32 6.86
C GLU A 108 -16.87 -2.47 6.01
N ALA A 109 -16.68 -1.13 6.00
CA ALA A 109 -17.47 -0.23 5.17
C ALA A 109 -17.26 -0.52 3.67
N MET A 110 -16.02 -0.73 3.22
CA MET A 110 -15.75 -1.08 1.82
C MET A 110 -16.40 -2.42 1.45
N ALA A 111 -16.38 -3.41 2.34
CA ALA A 111 -17.03 -4.69 2.13
C ALA A 111 -18.56 -4.54 1.96
N ALA A 112 -19.19 -3.71 2.79
CA ALA A 112 -20.62 -3.41 2.70
C ALA A 112 -21.02 -2.72 1.39
N GLU A 113 -20.06 -2.08 0.71
CA GLU A 113 -20.25 -1.36 -0.55
C GLU A 113 -19.78 -2.15 -1.79
N GLY A 114 -19.65 -3.47 -1.65
CA GLY A 114 -19.43 -4.38 -2.77
C GLY A 114 -17.96 -4.70 -3.09
N TRP A 115 -17.01 -4.26 -2.27
CA TRP A 115 -15.66 -4.80 -2.33
C TRP A 115 -15.61 -6.20 -1.71
N GLN A 116 -14.85 -7.11 -2.30
CA GLN A 116 -14.48 -8.35 -1.64
C GLN A 116 -13.22 -8.10 -0.82
N VAL A 117 -13.25 -8.47 0.46
CA VAL A 117 -12.13 -8.29 1.40
C VAL A 117 -11.73 -9.66 1.95
N ALA A 118 -10.55 -10.15 1.56
CA ALA A 118 -9.92 -11.32 2.15
C ALA A 118 -8.83 -10.89 3.14
N MET A 119 -8.57 -11.70 4.17
CA MET A 119 -7.59 -11.38 5.21
C MET A 119 -6.78 -12.62 5.57
N ASP A 120 -5.46 -12.45 5.59
CA ASP A 120 -4.51 -13.38 6.21
C ASP A 120 -3.91 -12.75 7.47
N LYS A 121 -3.93 -13.48 8.58
CA LYS A 121 -3.32 -13.04 9.83
C LYS A 121 -1.93 -13.64 10.01
N TRP A 122 -0.97 -12.76 10.26
CA TRP A 122 0.42 -13.10 10.52
C TRP A 122 0.81 -12.69 11.94
N THR A 123 1.71 -13.46 12.55
CA THR A 123 2.33 -13.12 13.83
C THR A 123 3.79 -12.82 13.56
N VAL A 124 4.20 -11.56 13.73
CA VAL A 124 5.52 -11.07 13.33
C VAL A 124 6.24 -10.49 14.55
N GLY A 125 7.51 -10.87 14.74
CA GLY A 125 8.35 -10.30 15.80
C GLY A 125 9.70 -10.98 15.88
N PHE A 126 10.77 -10.17 15.95
CA PHE A 126 12.13 -10.65 16.20
C PHE A 126 12.45 -10.75 17.71
N ALA A 127 11.70 -10.02 18.55
CA ALA A 127 11.79 -10.08 20.01
C ALA A 127 10.38 -10.03 20.64
N PRO A 128 10.16 -10.68 21.81
CA PRO A 128 8.84 -10.73 22.44
C PRO A 128 8.35 -9.37 22.98
N PRO A 129 7.01 -9.13 23.05
CA PRO A 129 5.97 -9.99 22.51
C PRO A 129 5.80 -9.78 20.99
N PRO A 130 5.53 -10.85 20.21
CA PRO A 130 5.24 -10.72 18.79
C PRO A 130 3.93 -9.98 18.57
N ARG A 131 3.81 -9.32 17.42
CA ARG A 131 2.65 -8.48 17.06
C ARG A 131 1.82 -9.14 15.97
N PRO A 132 0.49 -9.17 16.10
CA PRO A 132 -0.38 -9.61 15.03
C PRO A 132 -0.43 -8.54 13.93
N ILE A 133 -0.32 -8.96 12.68
CA ILE A 133 -0.50 -8.13 11.48
C ILE A 133 -1.54 -8.81 10.59
N GLY A 134 -2.50 -8.05 10.08
CA GLY A 134 -3.40 -8.48 9.02
C GLY A 134 -2.85 -8.06 7.66
N VAL A 135 -2.89 -8.97 6.70
CA VAL A 135 -2.70 -8.68 5.28
C VAL A 135 -4.05 -8.82 4.61
N PHE A 136 -4.58 -7.70 4.11
CA PHE A 136 -5.91 -7.59 3.53
C PHE A 136 -5.79 -7.47 2.01
N THR A 137 -6.50 -8.33 1.29
CA THR A 137 -6.62 -8.26 -0.17
C THR A 137 -8.03 -7.78 -0.51
N LEU A 138 -8.13 -6.62 -1.17
CA LEU A 138 -9.38 -6.04 -1.61
C LEU A 138 -9.50 -6.12 -3.12
N THR A 139 -10.64 -6.59 -3.62
CA THR A 139 -10.93 -6.65 -5.07
C THR A 139 -12.34 -6.12 -5.37
N ARG A 140 -12.54 -5.65 -6.61
CA ARG A 140 -13.87 -5.30 -7.15
C ARG A 140 -14.29 -6.34 -8.18
N THR A 141 -15.51 -6.85 -8.02
CA THR A 141 -16.22 -7.64 -9.04
C THR A 141 -16.62 -6.79 -10.23
#